data_AF-A0A661YB88-F1
#
_entry.id   AF-A0A661YB88-F1
#
_cell.length_a   1.000
_cell.length_b   1.000
_cell.length_c   1.000
_cell.angle_alpha   90.00
_cell.angle_beta   90.00
_cell.angle_gamma   90.00
#
_symmetry.space_group_name_H-M   'P 1'
#
loop_
_entity.id
_entity.type
_entity.pdbx_description
1 polymer ?
#
loop_
_entity_poly.entity_id
_entity_poly.type
_entity_poly.pdbx_seq_one_letter_code
_entity_poly.pdbx_strand_id
1 'polypeptide(L)'
;MITLSTERLKLDDYQHILFDNDSIILSDETLNLVEQSFLFLKEFSNNKVIYGVNTGLGPMAQYRVDTEDQINLQYNLIRSHAAGSGKPLPPDYVRSAMISRLKSLSLGYSGVHADAIKLLADLIN
;
A
#
# COMPACT_ATOMS: atom_id res chain seq x y z
N MET A 1 -7.60 11.08 -18.05
CA MET A 1 -7.58 9.82 -17.26
C MET A 1 -6.24 9.15 -17.47
N ILE A 2 -5.56 8.75 -16.38
CA ILE A 2 -4.25 8.10 -16.40
C ILE A 2 -4.41 6.63 -16.01
N THR A 3 -3.99 5.72 -16.90
CA THR A 3 -3.98 4.28 -16.60
C THR A 3 -2.70 3.91 -15.87
N LEU A 4 -2.83 3.43 -14.64
CA LEU A 4 -1.71 2.94 -13.85
C LEU A 4 -1.37 1.50 -14.26
N SER A 5 -0.20 1.34 -14.87
CA SER A 5 0.43 0.06 -15.20
C SER A 5 1.69 -0.17 -14.37
N THR A 6 2.47 -1.19 -14.72
CA THR A 6 3.80 -1.45 -14.14
C THR A 6 4.83 -0.38 -14.50
N GLU A 7 4.62 0.36 -15.59
CA GLU A 7 5.50 1.44 -16.06
C GLU A 7 5.60 2.63 -15.09
N ARG A 8 6.76 3.28 -15.07
CA ARG A 8 7.01 4.43 -14.20
C ARG A 8 6.12 5.61 -14.59
N LEU A 9 5.48 6.23 -13.59
CA LEU A 9 4.83 7.53 -13.75
C LEU A 9 5.86 8.63 -14.05
N LYS A 10 5.60 9.40 -15.10
CA LYS A 10 6.36 10.59 -15.51
C LYS A 10 5.85 11.81 -14.74
N LEU A 11 6.65 12.88 -14.74
CA LEU A 11 6.27 14.13 -14.07
C LEU A 11 4.94 14.69 -14.59
N ASP A 12 4.70 14.58 -15.91
CA ASP A 12 3.47 15.02 -16.55
C ASP A 12 2.23 14.27 -16.02
N ASP A 13 2.36 12.98 -15.68
CA ASP A 13 1.26 12.22 -15.08
C ASP A 13 0.86 12.79 -13.72
N TYR A 14 1.83 13.21 -12.90
CA TYR A 14 1.56 13.87 -11.62
C TYR A 14 0.86 15.22 -11.84
N GLN A 15 1.28 15.99 -12.85
CA GLN A 15 0.63 17.25 -13.16
C GLN A 15 -0.85 17.05 -13.50
N HIS A 16 -1.14 16.08 -14.37
CA HIS A 16 -2.51 15.77 -14.78
C HIS A 16 -3.37 15.31 -13.60
N ILE A 17 -2.88 14.41 -12.77
CA ILE A 17 -3.64 13.88 -11.63
C ILE A 17 -3.83 14.95 -10.54
N LEU A 18 -2.80 15.73 -10.23
CA LEU A 18 -2.82 16.68 -9.12
C LEU A 18 -3.53 17.99 -9.45
N PHE A 19 -3.35 18.51 -10.67
CA PHE A 19 -3.77 19.86 -11.02
C PHE A 19 -4.83 19.92 -12.12
N ASP A 20 -4.89 18.91 -13.01
CA ASP A 20 -5.87 18.88 -14.10
C ASP A 20 -7.09 17.99 -13.81
N ASN A 21 -7.18 17.44 -12.60
CA ASN A 21 -8.27 16.55 -12.14
C ASN A 21 -8.47 15.28 -12.98
N ASP A 22 -7.40 14.79 -13.60
CA ASP A 22 -7.45 13.51 -14.29
C ASP A 22 -7.54 12.35 -13.29
N SER A 23 -8.50 11.45 -13.50
CA SER A 23 -8.66 10.28 -12.65
C SER A 23 -7.66 9.16 -12.97
N ILE A 24 -7.36 8.36 -11.96
CA ILE A 24 -6.54 7.15 -12.06
C ILE A 24 -7.44 5.94 -12.32
N ILE A 25 -7.03 5.11 -13.28
CA ILE A 25 -7.61 3.78 -13.54
C ILE A 25 -6.53 2.72 -13.33
N LEU A 26 -6.83 1.68 -12.57
CA LEU A 26 -5.94 0.53 -12.38
C LEU A 26 -6.10 -0.44 -13.56
N SER A 27 -5.01 -0.80 -14.24
CA SER A 27 -5.07 -1.82 -15.29
C SER A 27 -5.34 -3.22 -14.72
N ASP A 28 -5.98 -4.08 -15.51
CA ASP A 28 -6.18 -5.49 -15.13
C ASP A 28 -4.84 -6.20 -14.88
N GLU A 29 -3.81 -5.87 -15.65
CA GLU A 29 -2.44 -6.35 -15.43
C GLU A 29 -1.93 -6.01 -14.02
N THR A 30 -2.11 -4.76 -13.59
CA THR A 30 -1.69 -4.30 -12.25
C THR A 30 -2.47 -5.02 -11.16
N LEU A 31 -3.79 -5.15 -11.32
CA LEU A 31 -4.64 -5.87 -10.36
C LEU A 31 -4.22 -7.33 -10.23
N ASN A 32 -3.99 -8.00 -11.35
CA ASN A 32 -3.52 -9.39 -11.38
C ASN A 32 -2.15 -9.55 -10.72
N LEU A 33 -1.22 -8.62 -10.98
CA LEU A 33 0.12 -8.64 -10.40
C LEU A 33 0.09 -8.50 -8.86
N VAL A 34 -0.73 -7.57 -8.34
CA VAL A 34 -0.90 -7.39 -6.90
C VAL A 34 -1.56 -8.61 -6.26
N GLU A 35 -2.59 -9.18 -6.90
CA GLU A 35 -3.26 -10.38 -6.42
C GLU A 35 -2.31 -11.59 -6.34
N GLN A 36 -1.49 -11.81 -7.37
CA GLN A 36 -0.48 -12.87 -7.36
C GLN A 36 0.53 -12.71 -6.22
N SER A 37 0.99 -11.49 -5.97
CA SER A 37 1.88 -11.16 -4.85
C SER A 37 1.24 -11.49 -3.49
N PHE A 38 -0.03 -11.10 -3.32
CA PHE A 38 -0.79 -11.36 -2.11
C PHE A 38 -0.98 -12.86 -1.85
N LEU A 39 -1.43 -13.61 -2.86
CA LEU A 39 -1.64 -15.05 -2.76
C LEU A 39 -0.33 -15.79 -2.46
N PHE A 40 0.77 -15.40 -3.11
CA PHE A 40 2.09 -15.93 -2.82
C PHE A 40 2.47 -15.70 -1.35
N LEU A 41 2.37 -14.47 -0.84
CA LEU A 41 2.73 -14.18 0.55
C LEU A 41 1.86 -14.94 1.53
N LYS A 42 0.55 -15.01 1.27
CA LYS A 42 -0.42 -15.75 2.08
C LYS A 42 -0.01 -17.22 2.23
N GLU A 43 0.29 -17.90 1.13
CA GLU A 43 0.72 -19.30 1.15
C GLU A 43 2.11 -19.46 1.79
N PHE A 44 3.07 -18.64 1.37
CA PHE A 44 4.47 -18.73 1.79
C PHE A 44 4.64 -18.50 3.30
N SER A 45 3.80 -17.64 3.89
CA SER A 45 3.85 -17.29 5.31
C SER A 45 3.48 -18.44 6.26
N ASN A 46 2.76 -19.47 5.80
CA ASN A 46 2.30 -20.58 6.65
C ASN A 46 3.45 -21.33 7.32
N ASN A 47 4.60 -21.44 6.64
CA ASN A 47 5.74 -22.25 7.08
C ASN A 47 7.02 -21.43 7.27
N LYS A 48 6.91 -20.11 7.38
CA LYS A 48 8.05 -19.18 7.46
C LYS A 48 7.86 -18.18 8.60
N VAL A 49 8.96 -17.70 9.16
CA VAL A 49 8.96 -16.56 10.08
C VAL A 49 9.28 -15.33 9.26
N ILE A 50 8.35 -14.37 9.20
CA ILE A 50 8.43 -13.20 8.33
C ILE A 50 8.18 -11.93 9.14
N TYR A 51 9.13 -11.00 9.06
CA TYR A 51 9.09 -9.70 9.73
C TYR A 51 7.80 -8.93 9.41
N GLY A 52 7.06 -8.52 10.44
CA GLY A 52 5.85 -7.70 10.29
C GLY A 52 4.62 -8.41 9.70
N VAL A 53 4.74 -9.69 9.32
CA VAL A 53 3.61 -10.53 8.86
C VAL A 53 3.13 -11.41 10.02
N ASN A 54 4.01 -12.25 10.56
CA ASN A 54 3.70 -13.15 11.67
C ASN A 54 4.71 -13.02 12.84
N THR A 55 5.34 -11.85 12.93
CA THR A 55 6.24 -11.45 14.00
C THR A 55 5.91 -10.04 14.46
N GLY A 56 6.42 -9.64 15.63
CA GLY A 56 6.41 -8.24 16.05
C GLY A 56 7.23 -7.33 15.13
N LEU A 57 7.20 -6.03 15.41
CA LEU A 57 7.95 -5.02 14.65
C LEU A 57 9.06 -4.39 15.50
N GLY A 58 10.09 -3.86 14.84
CA GLY A 58 11.22 -3.22 15.49
C GLY A 58 11.91 -4.15 16.52
N PRO A 59 12.12 -3.71 17.78
CA PRO A 59 12.71 -4.55 18.82
C PRO A 59 11.94 -5.84 19.13
N MET A 60 10.66 -5.91 18.74
CA MET A 60 9.81 -7.08 18.96
C MET A 60 9.86 -8.10 17.81
N ALA A 61 10.71 -7.88 16.79
CA ALA A 61 10.84 -8.76 15.62
C ALA A 61 11.17 -10.23 15.95
N GLN A 62 11.82 -10.48 17.09
CA GLN A 62 12.16 -11.82 17.55
C GLN A 62 10.97 -12.63 18.07
N TYR A 63 9.83 -11.99 18.31
CA TYR A 63 8.63 -12.65 18.82
C TYR A 63 7.70 -13.01 17.66
N ARG A 64 7.33 -14.30 17.58
CA ARG A 64 6.28 -14.77 16.68
C ARG A 64 4.91 -14.38 17.23
N VAL A 65 4.00 -14.04 16.33
CA VAL A 65 2.62 -13.66 16.65
C VAL A 65 1.69 -14.79 16.19
N ASP A 66 0.83 -15.22 17.11
CA ASP A 66 -0.16 -16.27 16.86
C ASP A 66 -1.18 -15.82 15.80
N THR A 67 -1.69 -16.78 15.02
CA THR A 67 -2.55 -16.49 13.86
C THR A 67 -3.79 -15.69 14.24
N GLU A 68 -4.37 -15.94 15.42
CA GLU A 68 -5.54 -15.22 15.94
C GLU A 68 -5.26 -13.74 16.23
N ASP A 69 -4.01 -13.39 16.53
CA ASP A 69 -3.58 -12.03 16.86
C ASP A 69 -3.04 -11.25 15.65
N GLN A 70 -2.78 -11.91 14.51
CA GLN A 70 -2.17 -11.26 13.35
C GLN A 70 -3.03 -10.11 12.78
N ILE A 71 -4.36 -10.23 12.81
CA ILE A 71 -5.24 -9.11 12.39
C ILE A 71 -5.11 -7.93 13.36
N ASN A 72 -5.12 -8.21 14.67
CA ASN A 72 -4.95 -7.19 15.70
C ASN A 72 -3.57 -6.51 15.61
N LEU A 73 -2.53 -7.27 15.29
CA LEU A 73 -1.18 -6.75 15.04
C LEU A 73 -1.20 -5.68 13.94
N GLN A 74 -1.78 -5.97 12.77
CA GLN A 74 -1.82 -5.01 11.65
C GLN A 74 -2.64 -3.75 12.00
N TYR A 75 -3.74 -3.92 12.74
CA TYR A 75 -4.57 -2.80 13.15
C TYR A 75 -3.86 -1.90 14.18
N ASN A 76 -3.21 -2.51 15.17
CA ASN A 76 -2.46 -1.81 16.21
C ASN A 76 -1.17 -1.16 15.66
N LEU A 77 -0.56 -1.74 14.63
CA LEU A 77 0.57 -1.16 13.92
C LEU A 77 0.21 0.24 13.40
N ILE A 78 -0.90 0.37 12.67
CA ILE A 78 -1.33 1.67 12.14
C ILE A 78 -1.59 2.67 13.27
N ARG A 79 -2.30 2.25 14.32
CA ARG A 79 -2.63 3.11 15.47
C ARG A 79 -1.41 3.60 16.23
N SER A 80 -0.46 2.71 16.52
CA SER A 80 0.75 3.06 17.27
C SER A 80 1.71 3.95 16.48
N HIS A 81 1.69 3.86 15.14
CA HIS A 81 2.60 4.63 14.27
C HIS A 81 1.97 5.93 13.74
N ALA A 82 0.66 6.12 13.90
CA ALA A 82 -0.03 7.37 13.64
C ALA A 82 0.26 8.45 14.71
N ALA A 83 1.55 8.73 14.92
CA ALA A 83 2.07 9.63 15.96
C ALA A 83 2.62 10.95 15.38
N GLY A 84 2.21 11.32 14.17
CA GLY A 84 2.58 12.60 13.55
C GLY A 84 2.09 13.79 14.37
N SER A 85 2.85 14.89 14.38
CA SER A 85 2.50 16.12 15.09
C SER A 85 2.80 17.35 14.23
N GLY A 86 2.30 18.51 14.64
CA GLY A 86 2.45 19.77 13.92
C GLY A 86 1.27 20.10 13.02
N LYS A 87 1.50 20.95 12.01
CA LYS A 87 0.44 21.41 11.11
C LYS A 87 0.09 20.30 10.09
N PRO A 88 -1.20 20.14 9.74
CA PRO A 88 -1.59 19.28 8.62
C PRO A 88 -0.85 19.65 7.33
N LEU A 89 -0.48 18.64 6.55
CA LEU A 89 0.08 18.86 5.22
C LEU A 89 -1.00 19.45 4.28
N PRO A 90 -0.61 20.34 3.35
CA PRO A 90 -1.48 20.78 2.28
C PRO A 90 -2.08 19.61 1.48
N PRO A 91 -3.32 19.71 0.97
CA PRO A 91 -4.00 18.60 0.29
C PRO A 91 -3.25 18.03 -0.92
N ASP A 92 -2.59 18.86 -1.71
CA ASP A 92 -1.77 18.47 -2.86
C ASP A 92 -0.56 17.60 -2.44
N TYR A 93 0.02 17.87 -1.27
CA TYR A 93 1.15 17.08 -0.75
C TYR A 93 0.67 15.72 -0.25
N VAL A 94 -0.51 15.68 0.39
CA VAL A 94 -1.15 14.42 0.81
C VAL A 94 -1.50 13.58 -0.42
N ARG A 95 -2.15 14.16 -1.44
CA ARG A 95 -2.46 13.46 -2.69
C ARG A 95 -1.20 12.96 -3.39
N SER A 96 -0.13 13.75 -3.43
CA SER A 96 1.17 13.34 -4.01
C SER A 96 1.78 12.13 -3.29
N ALA A 97 1.71 12.11 -1.95
CA ALA A 97 2.18 10.99 -1.14
C ALA A 97 1.31 9.73 -1.38
N MET A 98 0.00 9.90 -1.52
CA MET A 98 -0.92 8.80 -1.84
C MET A 98 -0.65 8.22 -3.23
N ILE A 99 -0.45 9.04 -4.27
CA ILE A 99 -0.08 8.58 -5.63
C ILE A 99 1.23 7.80 -5.59
N SER A 100 2.22 8.31 -4.86
CA SER A 100 3.51 7.63 -4.69
C SER A 100 3.34 6.27 -4.01
N ARG A 101 2.50 6.20 -2.98
CA ARG A 101 2.23 4.94 -2.26
C ARG A 101 1.44 3.95 -3.12
N LEU A 102 0.41 4.43 -3.82
CA LEU A 102 -0.36 3.65 -4.77
C LEU A 102 0.56 3.02 -5.80
N LYS A 103 1.40 3.83 -6.47
CA LYS A 103 2.35 3.34 -7.47
C LYS A 103 3.31 2.30 -6.90
N SER A 104 3.83 2.51 -5.70
CA SER A 104 4.73 1.54 -5.04
C SER A 104 4.05 0.20 -4.75
N LEU A 105 2.80 0.21 -4.30
CA LEU A 105 2.04 -1.01 -4.02
C LEU A 105 1.67 -1.76 -5.31
N SER A 106 1.32 -1.01 -6.36
CA SER A 106 0.98 -1.53 -7.69
C SER A 106 2.11 -2.26 -8.40
N LEU A 107 3.36 -2.20 -7.93
CA LEU A 107 4.47 -2.98 -8.49
C LEU A 107 4.41 -4.48 -8.12
N GLY A 108 3.52 -4.90 -7.23
CA GLY A 108 3.33 -6.34 -6.93
C GLY A 108 4.42 -6.97 -6.07
N TYR A 109 5.18 -6.17 -5.32
CA TYR A 109 6.21 -6.68 -4.39
C TYR A 109 5.84 -6.52 -2.91
N SER A 110 4.63 -6.02 -2.62
CA SER A 110 4.23 -5.63 -1.26
C SER A 110 3.35 -6.66 -0.55
N GLY A 111 2.81 -7.67 -1.24
CA GLY A 111 1.92 -8.67 -0.65
C GLY A 111 0.64 -8.10 -0.04
N VAL A 112 0.18 -6.94 -0.51
CA VAL A 112 -1.08 -6.31 -0.05
C VAL A 112 -2.26 -6.86 -0.85
N HIS A 113 -3.43 -6.95 -0.22
CA HIS A 113 -4.67 -7.26 -0.93
C HIS A 113 -5.01 -6.16 -1.96
N ALA A 114 -5.61 -6.52 -3.10
CA ALA A 114 -5.93 -5.57 -4.16
C ALA A 114 -6.84 -4.40 -3.70
N ASP A 115 -7.66 -4.62 -2.67
CA ASP A 115 -8.52 -3.56 -2.11
C ASP A 115 -7.72 -2.38 -1.54
N ALA A 116 -6.48 -2.58 -1.10
CA ALA A 116 -5.63 -1.49 -0.63
C ALA A 116 -5.31 -0.49 -1.75
N ILE A 117 -5.01 -0.98 -2.95
CA ILE A 117 -4.70 -0.11 -4.10
C ILE A 117 -5.97 0.47 -4.73
N LYS A 118 -7.10 -0.26 -4.70
CA LYS A 118 -8.40 0.27 -5.14
C LYS A 118 -8.85 1.42 -4.25
N LEU A 119 -8.81 1.24 -2.94
CA LEU A 119 -9.16 2.29 -1.97
C LEU A 119 -8.26 3.52 -2.13
N LEU A 120 -6.96 3.35 -2.33
CA LEU A 120 -6.06 4.48 -2.59
C LEU A 120 -6.43 5.22 -3.87
N ALA A 121 -6.74 4.51 -4.96
CA ALA A 121 -7.19 5.15 -6.21
C ALA A 121 -8.50 5.92 -6.00
N ASP A 122 -9.47 5.34 -5.29
CA ASP A 122 -10.76 5.97 -4.97
C ASP A 122 -10.60 7.23 -4.11
N LEU A 123 -9.63 7.25 -3.18
CA LEU A 123 -9.36 8.43 -2.34
C LEU A 123 -8.55 9.53 -3.05
N ILE A 124 -7.86 9.20 -4.16
CA ILE A 124 -7.09 10.18 -4.96
C ILE A 124 -8.00 10.89 -5.98
N ASN A 125 -8.94 10.13 -6.54
CA ASN A 125 -9.97 10.58 -7.49
C ASN A 125 -11.00 11.48 -6.80
#